data_AF-A0A4S2LES6-F1
#
_entry.id   AF-A0A4S2LES6-F1
#
_cell.length_a   1.000
_cell.length_b   1.000
_cell.length_c   1.000
_cell.angle_alpha   90.00
_cell.angle_beta   90.00
_cell.angle_gamma   90.00
#
_symmetry.space_group_name_H-M   'P 1'
#
loop_
_entity.id
_entity.type
_entity.pdbx_description
1 polymer ?
#
loop_
_entity_poly.entity_id
_entity_poly.type
_entity_poly.pdbx_seq_one_letter_code
_entity_poly.pdbx_strand_id
1 'polypeptide(L)'
;MTEWLALNISTSLNGDPANLRTIQMVQVPSVYDYFVFLHVYASRSTLTMNSIWQSKCDPRQQKLDFAHKGPGFPTWHRAYVLFVEEELGRLNASLTDPFSKRDGDNFALPYWDWTGQTGCSVCTTDLVGAFSPNGQLLDSSPFADWVTFCPQRPEFDDCHVCDPGLITSNDRKSPMAGATLWRKVNDPKLAPEFARLPEQLDVDITLNCSDYDAWPYSMGAGRRSFRDLLEGFTDPKDGDSITLPLPSGSASEVNINQTNTTVSVAPLIPGVLTVPVHMHNLVHSYFNGSWFDVATSPNDPIFFLHHTFVDKLFELWIRKNRPSPEQYPKTNCPPGHGAYSALVPFIPVTTNIDYFVDSRSLGYDYDNYLAGKTLVVPDEGVQPNLASSSTSATNMRVRNAPVIASVVLSALLLSSLIVIIILLASLVRQRQSRYIPIDSPHSTDHHLAAMDTWERAKYILPIRRYRTSVSEENARLLSPTK
;
A
#
# COMPACT_ATOMS: atom_id res chain seq x y z
N MET A 1 17.17 2.88 -17.96
CA MET A 1 16.42 2.91 -16.69
C MET A 1 15.34 3.98 -16.79
N THR A 2 14.17 3.75 -16.20
CA THR A 2 13.12 4.77 -16.07
C THR A 2 13.62 5.89 -15.15
N GLU A 3 13.78 7.09 -15.70
CA GLU A 3 14.12 8.30 -14.95
C GLU A 3 12.85 8.81 -14.24
N TRP A 4 12.75 8.53 -12.94
CA TRP A 4 11.69 9.09 -12.10
C TRP A 4 12.06 10.50 -11.64
N LEU A 5 11.14 11.43 -11.86
CA LEU A 5 11.26 12.80 -11.41
C LEU A 5 10.39 13.02 -10.17
N ALA A 6 10.97 13.63 -9.14
CA ALA A 6 10.29 14.03 -7.93
C ALA A 6 10.12 15.56 -7.87
N LEU A 7 9.07 16.02 -7.19
CA LEU A 7 8.91 17.43 -6.88
C LEU A 7 10.03 17.85 -5.92
N ASN A 8 10.79 18.88 -6.29
CA ASN A 8 11.84 19.42 -5.44
C ASN A 8 11.23 20.19 -4.26
N ILE A 9 11.09 19.55 -3.10
CA ILE A 9 10.54 20.17 -1.88
C ILE A 9 11.60 20.83 -0.98
N SER A 10 12.77 21.17 -1.52
CA SER A 10 13.89 21.67 -0.72
C SER A 10 13.80 23.15 -0.32
N THR A 11 12.96 23.94 -1.01
CA THR A 11 12.80 25.39 -0.77
C THR A 11 11.34 25.82 -0.73
N SER A 12 11.07 26.99 -0.14
CA SER A 12 9.74 27.58 -0.04
C SER A 12 9.08 27.91 -1.39
N LEU A 13 9.86 28.00 -2.47
CA LEU A 13 9.31 28.21 -3.83
C LEU A 13 8.55 26.98 -4.35
N ASN A 14 8.82 25.83 -3.75
CA ASN A 14 8.23 24.53 -4.08
C ASN A 14 7.55 23.87 -2.87
N GLY A 15 7.48 24.57 -1.73
CA GLY A 15 6.78 24.14 -0.52
C GLY A 15 5.27 24.38 -0.61
N ASP A 16 4.53 24.17 0.48
CA ASP A 16 3.07 24.19 0.46
C ASP A 16 2.49 25.61 0.70
N PRO A 17 1.47 26.03 -0.07
CA PRO A 17 0.92 25.38 -1.25
C PRO A 17 1.84 25.54 -2.47
N ALA A 18 2.03 24.46 -3.22
CA ALA A 18 2.91 24.46 -4.38
C ALA A 18 2.43 25.45 -5.45
N ASN A 19 3.32 26.32 -5.91
CA ASN A 19 3.02 27.27 -6.98
C ASN A 19 3.40 26.66 -8.34
N LEU A 20 2.39 26.37 -9.17
CA LEU A 20 2.56 25.73 -10.48
C LEU A 20 3.50 26.48 -11.44
N ARG A 21 3.78 27.76 -11.20
CA ARG A 21 4.74 28.55 -12.02
C ARG A 21 6.19 28.36 -11.59
N THR A 22 6.43 27.87 -10.38
CA THR A 22 7.77 27.77 -9.79
C THR A 22 8.16 26.33 -9.45
N ILE A 23 7.21 25.39 -9.47
CA ILE A 23 7.47 23.95 -9.29
C ILE A 23 8.65 23.51 -10.16
N GLN A 24 9.61 22.89 -9.48
CA GLN A 24 10.75 22.24 -10.11
C GLN A 24 10.66 20.74 -9.89
N MET A 25 10.82 19.98 -10.96
CA MET A 25 11.00 18.53 -10.90
C MET A 25 12.50 18.22 -10.97
N VAL A 26 12.96 17.26 -10.18
CA VAL A 26 14.37 16.84 -10.11
C VAL A 26 14.49 15.33 -10.18
N GLN A 27 15.61 14.85 -10.72
CA GLN A 27 15.93 13.43 -10.81
C GLN A 27 16.23 12.88 -9.43
N VAL A 28 15.53 11.82 -9.02
CA VAL A 28 15.86 11.08 -7.80
C VAL A 28 17.09 10.19 -7.99
N PRO A 29 17.87 9.89 -6.91
CA PRO A 29 19.12 9.15 -7.04
C PRO A 29 18.93 7.70 -7.51
N SER A 30 17.84 7.05 -7.10
CA SER A 30 17.48 5.69 -7.53
C SER A 30 15.97 5.50 -7.64
N VAL A 31 15.55 4.43 -8.31
CA VAL A 31 14.13 4.04 -8.37
C VAL A 31 13.58 3.75 -6.96
N TYR A 32 14.39 3.16 -6.08
CA TYR A 32 13.96 2.90 -4.70
C TYR A 32 13.77 4.19 -3.89
N ASP A 33 14.65 5.17 -4.06
CA ASP A 33 14.51 6.49 -3.41
C ASP A 33 13.26 7.22 -3.89
N TYR A 34 12.81 6.98 -5.13
CA TYR A 34 11.52 7.47 -5.59
C TYR A 34 10.36 6.88 -4.79
N PHE A 35 10.40 5.57 -4.49
CA PHE A 35 9.37 4.95 -3.65
C PHE A 35 9.31 5.62 -2.27
N VAL A 36 10.47 5.76 -1.61
CA VAL A 36 10.59 6.48 -0.34
C VAL A 36 10.03 7.91 -0.46
N PHE A 37 10.36 8.63 -1.53
CA PHE A 37 9.86 9.98 -1.78
C PHE A 37 8.33 10.05 -1.84
N LEU A 38 7.67 9.10 -2.53
CA LEU A 38 6.21 9.08 -2.66
C LEU A 38 5.53 9.06 -1.28
N HIS A 39 6.03 8.21 -0.39
CA HIS A 39 5.51 8.07 0.97
C HIS A 39 5.83 9.28 1.86
N VAL A 40 7.07 9.77 1.81
CA VAL A 40 7.48 11.00 2.51
C VAL A 40 6.58 12.15 2.10
N TYR A 41 6.33 12.33 0.81
CA TYR A 41 5.51 13.42 0.31
C TYR A 41 4.05 13.31 0.75
N ALA A 42 3.49 12.11 0.82
CA ALA A 42 2.12 11.87 1.27
C ALA A 42 1.91 12.02 2.78
N SER A 43 2.97 11.81 3.58
CA SER A 43 2.87 11.68 5.04
C SER A 43 3.61 12.76 5.83
N ARG A 44 4.38 13.63 5.17
CA ARG A 44 5.12 14.71 5.85
C ARG A 44 4.21 15.82 6.37
N SER A 45 4.69 16.53 7.39
CA SER A 45 4.08 17.80 7.80
C SER A 45 3.99 18.82 6.65
N THR A 46 2.94 19.65 6.70
CA THR A 46 2.74 20.77 5.77
C THR A 46 3.93 21.73 5.86
N LEU A 47 4.58 21.98 4.72
CA LEU A 47 5.75 22.84 4.62
C LEU A 47 5.33 24.30 4.44
N THR A 48 4.74 24.91 5.48
CA THR A 48 4.40 26.34 5.51
C THR A 48 5.54 27.15 6.10
N MET A 49 6.04 28.16 5.39
CA MET A 49 7.25 28.87 5.83
C MET A 49 7.06 30.39 5.84
N ASN A 50 7.54 31.01 6.93
CA ASN A 50 7.50 32.46 7.14
C ASN A 50 8.67 33.21 6.45
N SER A 51 9.57 32.50 5.74
CA SER A 51 10.74 33.09 5.05
C SER A 51 11.18 32.24 3.85
N ILE A 52 11.66 32.92 2.80
CA ILE A 52 12.06 32.32 1.51
C ILE A 52 13.35 31.48 1.55
N TRP A 53 14.18 31.63 2.59
CA TRP A 53 15.53 31.04 2.65
C TRP A 53 15.69 29.90 3.64
N GLN A 54 14.62 29.53 4.35
CA GLN A 54 14.68 28.45 5.33
C GLN A 54 13.45 27.56 5.23
N SER A 55 13.71 26.32 4.83
CA SER A 55 12.70 25.29 4.85
C SER A 55 12.38 24.90 6.29
N LYS A 56 11.24 25.36 6.80
CA LYS A 56 10.72 25.11 8.14
C LYS A 56 9.29 24.57 8.08
N CYS A 57 9.02 23.47 8.78
CA CYS A 57 7.64 23.08 9.06
C CYS A 57 7.07 24.01 10.14
N ASP A 58 5.82 24.46 10.01
CA ASP A 58 5.14 25.18 11.09
C ASP A 58 4.46 24.18 12.02
N PRO A 59 4.93 24.01 13.27
CA PRO A 59 4.32 23.07 14.22
C PRO A 59 2.90 23.47 14.64
N ARG A 60 2.43 24.67 14.26
CA ARG A 60 1.08 25.18 14.56
C ARG A 60 0.08 24.93 13.44
N GLN A 61 0.52 24.50 12.25
CA GLN A 61 -0.39 24.20 11.15
C GLN A 61 -0.96 22.78 11.29
N GLN A 62 -2.13 22.56 10.69
CA GLN A 62 -2.69 21.22 10.57
C GLN A 62 -1.72 20.35 9.77
N LYS A 63 -1.30 19.24 10.40
CA LYS A 63 -0.58 18.16 9.73
C LYS A 63 -1.53 17.57 8.69
N LEU A 64 -1.15 17.66 7.41
CA LEU A 64 -1.83 16.96 6.34
C LEU A 64 -1.16 15.60 6.20
N ASP A 65 -1.95 14.55 6.35
CA ASP A 65 -1.55 13.16 6.11
C ASP A 65 -2.51 12.68 5.03
N PHE A 66 -1.99 12.28 3.88
CA PHE A 66 -2.80 11.84 2.73
C PHE A 66 -2.86 10.30 2.64
N ALA A 67 -2.07 9.61 3.46
CA ALA A 67 -1.87 8.16 3.40
C ALA A 67 -2.29 7.43 4.69
N HIS A 68 -2.47 8.14 5.82
CA HIS A 68 -2.79 7.54 7.13
C HIS A 68 -3.89 8.32 7.87
N LYS A 69 -4.36 7.76 8.98
CA LYS A 69 -5.31 8.33 9.95
C LYS A 69 -6.65 8.70 9.33
N GLY A 70 -7.06 7.96 8.30
CA GLY A 70 -8.31 8.19 7.61
C GLY A 70 -8.62 7.13 6.56
N PRO A 71 -9.83 7.17 5.96
CA PRO A 71 -10.34 6.13 5.06
C PRO A 71 -9.40 5.76 3.92
N GLY A 72 -8.61 6.70 3.41
CA GLY A 72 -7.62 6.47 2.35
C GLY A 72 -6.47 5.52 2.69
N PHE A 73 -6.29 5.11 3.95
CA PHE A 73 -5.12 4.32 4.35
C PHE A 73 -4.93 3.02 3.54
N PRO A 74 -5.90 2.10 3.45
CA PRO A 74 -5.72 0.85 2.73
C PRO A 74 -5.60 1.07 1.21
N THR A 75 -6.39 2.00 0.66
CA THR A 75 -6.43 2.27 -0.79
C THR A 75 -5.17 2.97 -1.29
N TRP A 76 -4.62 3.90 -0.51
CA TRP A 76 -3.36 4.56 -0.81
C TRP A 76 -2.20 3.56 -0.80
N HIS A 77 -2.10 2.73 0.24
CA HIS A 77 -1.04 1.72 0.33
C HIS A 77 -1.18 0.61 -0.71
N ARG A 78 -2.40 0.21 -1.08
CA ARG A 78 -2.66 -0.70 -2.21
C ARG A 78 -2.11 -0.13 -3.51
N ALA A 79 -2.42 1.13 -3.82
CA ALA A 79 -1.88 1.80 -5.00
C ALA A 79 -0.34 1.87 -4.95
N TYR A 80 0.21 2.16 -3.77
CA TYR A 80 1.64 2.26 -3.55
C TYR A 80 2.38 0.93 -3.80
N VAL A 81 1.93 -0.17 -3.20
CA VAL A 81 2.58 -1.47 -3.40
C VAL A 81 2.43 -1.97 -4.84
N LEU A 82 1.31 -1.69 -5.51
CA LEU A 82 1.14 -2.01 -6.93
C LEU A 82 2.07 -1.21 -7.84
N PHE A 83 2.25 0.08 -7.54
CA PHE A 83 3.21 0.92 -8.24
C PHE A 83 4.64 0.37 -8.08
N VAL A 84 5.04 0.06 -6.84
CA VAL A 84 6.37 -0.52 -6.58
C VAL A 84 6.56 -1.86 -7.25
N GLU A 85 5.55 -2.74 -7.19
CA GLU A 85 5.57 -4.05 -7.87
C GLU A 85 5.77 -3.90 -9.38
N GLU A 86 5.02 -2.99 -10.01
CA GLU A 86 5.14 -2.73 -11.44
C GLU A 86 6.51 -2.19 -11.83
N GLU A 87 7.06 -1.24 -11.06
CA GLU A 87 8.38 -0.66 -11.36
C GLU A 87 9.52 -1.65 -11.14
N LEU A 88 9.48 -2.46 -10.08
CA LEU A 88 10.47 -3.50 -9.83
C LEU A 88 10.41 -4.60 -10.90
N GLY A 89 9.19 -5.00 -11.31
CA GLY A 89 9.00 -5.95 -12.41
C GLY A 89 9.60 -5.46 -13.74
N ARG A 90 9.56 -4.15 -14.00
CA ARG A 90 10.19 -3.54 -15.19
C ARG A 90 11.72 -3.56 -15.14
N LEU A 91 12.32 -3.50 -13.95
CA LEU A 91 13.78 -3.59 -13.80
C LEU A 91 14.30 -5.01 -14.13
N ASN A 92 13.50 -6.05 -13.86
CA ASN A 92 13.87 -7.43 -14.10
C ASN A 92 13.72 -7.90 -15.57
N ALA A 93 13.09 -7.10 -16.44
CA ALA A 93 12.96 -7.44 -17.85
C ALA A 93 14.33 -7.35 -18.54
N SER A 94 14.84 -8.50 -19.02
CA SER A 94 16.14 -8.58 -19.72
C SER A 94 16.28 -7.48 -20.78
N LEU A 95 17.39 -6.73 -20.74
CA LEU A 95 17.76 -5.65 -21.67
C LEU A 95 17.77 -6.06 -23.16
N THR A 96 17.61 -7.34 -23.48
CA THR A 96 17.66 -7.89 -24.85
C THR A 96 16.30 -8.00 -25.53
N ASP A 97 15.20 -7.89 -24.79
CA ASP A 97 13.86 -7.83 -25.38
C ASP A 97 13.05 -6.69 -24.75
N PRO A 98 13.08 -5.48 -25.35
CA PRO A 98 12.29 -4.33 -24.87
C PRO A 98 10.77 -4.56 -24.94
N PHE A 99 10.32 -5.70 -25.47
CA PHE A 99 8.93 -6.14 -25.53
C PHE A 99 8.66 -7.46 -24.78
N SER A 100 9.69 -8.14 -24.24
CA SER A 100 9.49 -9.28 -23.32
C SER A 100 9.13 -8.74 -21.95
N LYS A 101 7.87 -8.37 -21.87
CA LYS A 101 7.06 -8.42 -20.66
C LYS A 101 7.12 -9.77 -19.92
N ARG A 102 7.72 -10.84 -20.46
CA ARG A 102 7.48 -12.21 -19.99
C ARG A 102 8.12 -12.56 -18.62
N ASP A 103 9.18 -11.87 -18.22
CA ASP A 103 9.81 -12.06 -16.89
C ASP A 103 9.39 -10.96 -15.89
N GLY A 104 9.06 -9.75 -16.37
CA GLY A 104 8.50 -8.66 -15.55
C GLY A 104 6.99 -8.78 -15.26
N ASP A 105 6.21 -9.41 -16.14
CA ASP A 105 4.76 -9.64 -15.96
C ASP A 105 4.45 -10.69 -14.89
N ASN A 106 5.44 -11.49 -14.48
CA ASN A 106 5.32 -12.49 -13.43
C ASN A 106 5.97 -12.06 -12.11
N PHE A 107 6.64 -10.90 -12.08
CA PHE A 107 7.17 -10.36 -10.85
C PHE A 107 6.01 -9.94 -9.95
N ALA A 108 6.08 -10.36 -8.69
CA ALA A 108 5.06 -10.05 -7.70
C ALA A 108 5.72 -9.83 -6.34
N LEU A 109 5.30 -8.78 -5.64
CA LEU A 109 5.79 -8.52 -4.30
C LEU A 109 5.28 -9.61 -3.36
N PRO A 110 6.15 -10.19 -2.52
CA PRO A 110 5.66 -11.08 -1.49
C PRO A 110 5.26 -10.31 -0.24
N TYR A 111 4.63 -11.00 0.70
CA TYR A 111 4.22 -10.44 1.98
C TYR A 111 4.87 -11.14 3.17
N TRP A 112 5.00 -10.45 4.30
CA TRP A 112 5.39 -11.02 5.59
C TRP A 112 4.16 -11.16 6.50
N ASP A 113 3.70 -12.40 6.68
CA ASP A 113 2.59 -12.70 7.60
C ASP A 113 3.10 -12.72 9.05
N TRP A 114 3.05 -11.58 9.72
CA TRP A 114 3.48 -11.42 11.12
C TRP A 114 2.49 -12.00 12.14
N THR A 115 1.35 -12.56 11.72
CA THR A 115 0.28 -13.00 12.61
C THR A 115 0.74 -14.06 13.59
N GLY A 116 0.65 -13.76 14.88
CA GLY A 116 1.01 -14.71 15.95
C GLY A 116 2.50 -15.08 16.01
N GLN A 117 3.36 -14.36 15.29
CA GLN A 117 4.80 -14.59 15.36
C GLN A 117 5.40 -13.97 16.63
N THR A 118 6.43 -14.61 17.19
CA THR A 118 7.16 -14.10 18.36
C THR A 118 8.38 -13.25 17.99
N GLY A 119 8.63 -13.07 16.70
CA GLY A 119 9.80 -12.36 16.19
C GLY A 119 9.73 -12.17 14.68
N CYS A 120 10.73 -11.48 14.14
CA CYS A 120 10.81 -11.21 12.71
C CYS A 120 11.37 -12.41 11.94
N SER A 121 10.48 -13.26 11.42
CA SER A 121 10.88 -14.43 10.62
C SER A 121 11.59 -14.07 9.30
N VAL A 122 11.43 -12.85 8.81
CA VAL A 122 12.07 -12.36 7.58
C VAL A 122 13.40 -11.65 7.82
N CYS A 123 13.76 -11.37 9.08
CA CYS A 123 15.00 -10.67 9.43
C CYS A 123 16.20 -11.63 9.46
N THR A 124 16.52 -12.21 8.31
CA THR A 124 17.62 -13.14 8.10
C THR A 124 18.60 -12.61 7.07
N THR A 125 19.83 -13.13 7.05
CA THR A 125 20.91 -12.64 6.17
C THR A 125 20.63 -12.87 4.68
N ASP A 126 19.70 -13.76 4.35
CA ASP A 126 19.26 -14.07 2.98
C ASP A 126 18.01 -13.30 2.55
N LEU A 127 17.30 -12.61 3.46
CA LEU A 127 16.05 -11.90 3.18
C LEU A 127 16.18 -10.40 3.44
N VAL A 128 15.46 -9.83 4.41
CA VAL A 128 15.51 -8.38 4.68
C VAL A 128 16.69 -7.97 5.58
N GLY A 129 17.56 -8.91 5.95
CA GLY A 129 18.75 -8.68 6.75
C GLY A 129 18.57 -9.03 8.21
N ALA A 130 19.51 -9.81 8.73
CA ALA A 130 19.66 -10.04 10.16
C ALA A 130 20.37 -8.84 10.80
N PHE A 131 20.16 -8.64 12.09
CA PHE A 131 20.75 -7.51 12.82
C PHE A 131 21.31 -7.97 14.17
N SER A 132 22.34 -7.25 14.62
CA SER A 132 22.97 -7.46 15.92
C SER A 132 22.08 -6.93 17.06
N PRO A 133 22.34 -7.33 18.33
CA PRO A 133 21.64 -6.77 19.49
C PRO A 133 21.76 -5.24 19.63
N ASN A 134 22.80 -4.64 19.04
CA ASN A 134 23.01 -3.19 19.03
C ASN A 134 22.21 -2.48 17.93
N GLY A 135 21.53 -3.25 17.08
CA GLY A 135 20.61 -2.83 16.05
C GLY A 135 21.19 -2.63 14.66
N GLN A 136 22.52 -2.73 14.51
CA GLN A 136 23.16 -2.70 13.20
C GLN A 136 22.84 -3.98 12.41
N LEU A 137 22.47 -3.86 11.14
CA LEU A 137 22.37 -4.99 10.22
C LEU A 137 23.74 -5.70 10.11
N LEU A 138 23.74 -7.03 10.03
CA LEU A 138 24.96 -7.81 9.87
C LEU A 138 25.53 -7.58 8.47
N ASP A 139 26.85 -7.49 8.32
CA ASP A 139 27.54 -7.26 7.04
C ASP A 139 27.20 -8.29 5.95
N SER A 140 26.76 -9.49 6.34
CA SER A 140 26.29 -10.54 5.43
C SER A 140 24.86 -10.33 4.92
N SER A 141 24.16 -9.30 5.38
CA SER A 141 22.80 -8.97 4.96
C SER A 141 22.81 -8.12 3.69
N PRO A 142 21.85 -8.30 2.77
CA PRO A 142 21.83 -7.62 1.47
C PRO A 142 21.65 -6.10 1.56
N PHE A 143 21.18 -5.59 2.70
CA PHE A 143 20.85 -4.17 2.92
C PHE A 143 21.72 -3.51 4.00
N ALA A 144 22.85 -4.14 4.38
CA ALA A 144 23.68 -3.65 5.48
C ALA A 144 24.36 -2.29 5.20
N ASP A 145 24.63 -1.99 3.93
CA ASP A 145 25.28 -0.77 3.45
C ASP A 145 24.30 0.29 2.93
N TRP A 146 22.99 0.00 2.94
CA TRP A 146 21.95 0.95 2.55
C TRP A 146 21.90 2.12 3.51
N VAL A 147 21.81 3.32 2.95
CA VAL A 147 21.69 4.59 3.67
C VAL A 147 20.30 5.17 3.49
N THR A 148 19.75 5.78 4.55
CA THR A 148 18.40 6.35 4.45
C THR A 148 18.37 7.62 3.59
N PHE A 149 17.28 7.77 2.86
CA PHE A 149 16.92 8.90 2.00
C PHE A 149 15.86 9.78 2.68
N CYS A 150 15.99 11.10 2.52
CA CYS A 150 15.13 12.12 3.15
C CYS A 150 14.95 11.97 4.68
N PRO A 151 16.02 11.86 5.49
CA PRO A 151 15.88 11.62 6.93
C PRO A 151 15.13 12.76 7.63
N GLN A 152 14.47 12.43 8.75
CA GLN A 152 13.82 13.42 9.61
C GLN A 152 14.82 14.48 10.11
N ARG A 153 14.40 15.75 10.15
CA ARG A 153 15.23 16.80 10.74
C ARG A 153 15.13 16.78 12.28
N PRO A 154 16.25 16.65 13.02
CA PRO A 154 16.22 16.48 14.47
C PRO A 154 15.56 17.63 15.26
N GLU A 155 15.49 18.83 14.67
CA GLU A 155 14.99 20.05 15.33
C GLU A 155 13.47 20.19 15.30
N PHE A 156 12.78 19.39 14.48
CA PHE A 156 11.33 19.50 14.29
C PHE A 156 10.72 18.11 14.16
N ASP A 157 9.88 17.75 15.13
CA ASP A 157 9.11 16.51 15.09
C ASP A 157 8.36 16.40 13.75
N ASP A 158 8.52 15.28 13.03
CA ASP A 158 7.75 14.96 11.82
C ASP A 158 8.00 15.92 10.63
N CYS A 159 9.15 16.59 10.61
CA CYS A 159 9.55 17.50 9.54
C CYS A 159 10.60 16.87 8.61
N HIS A 160 10.17 16.59 7.37
CA HIS A 160 10.99 15.98 6.33
C HIS A 160 11.21 16.96 5.19
N VAL A 161 12.19 17.85 5.35
CA VAL A 161 12.67 18.68 4.23
C VAL A 161 13.68 17.87 3.43
N CYS A 162 13.33 17.56 2.18
CA CYS A 162 14.15 16.75 1.28
C CYS A 162 14.47 17.50 -0.01
N ASP A 163 15.71 17.39 -0.51
CA ASP A 163 16.08 17.82 -1.88
C ASP A 163 16.33 16.60 -2.77
N PRO A 164 15.28 16.01 -3.39
CA PRO A 164 15.43 14.74 -4.09
C PRO A 164 16.44 14.77 -5.25
N GLY A 165 16.87 15.96 -5.70
CA GLY A 165 17.86 16.13 -6.77
C GLY A 165 19.31 16.17 -6.31
N LEU A 166 19.58 16.18 -5.01
CA LEU A 166 20.94 16.26 -4.47
C LEU A 166 21.63 14.89 -4.58
N ILE A 167 22.26 14.62 -5.72
CA ILE A 167 23.15 13.48 -5.90
C ILE A 167 24.43 13.77 -5.10
N THR A 168 24.62 13.10 -3.97
CA THR A 168 25.93 13.12 -3.31
C THR A 168 26.62 11.79 -3.53
N SER A 169 27.73 11.82 -4.26
CA SER A 169 28.83 10.87 -4.08
C SER A 169 28.97 10.58 -2.59
N ASN A 170 28.91 9.31 -2.16
CA ASN A 170 29.22 8.63 -0.86
C ASN A 170 29.81 9.41 0.35
N ASP A 171 29.63 10.72 0.43
CA ASP A 171 30.24 11.61 1.38
C ASP A 171 29.19 11.81 2.45
N ARG A 172 29.46 11.22 3.62
CA ARG A 172 28.67 11.29 4.87
C ARG A 172 28.45 12.72 5.39
N LYS A 173 28.74 13.73 4.57
CA LYS A 173 28.58 15.17 4.78
C LYS A 173 27.34 15.73 4.06
N SER A 174 26.67 14.93 3.22
CA SER A 174 25.39 15.29 2.66
C SER A 174 24.34 15.39 3.75
N PRO A 175 23.59 16.49 3.89
CA PRO A 175 22.48 16.60 4.85
C PRO A 175 21.31 15.67 4.52
N MET A 176 21.41 14.87 3.45
CA MET A 176 20.34 14.05 2.88
C MET A 176 20.56 12.55 2.92
N ALA A 177 21.81 12.10 3.03
CA ALA A 177 22.12 10.71 3.34
C ALA A 177 22.06 10.58 4.86
N GLY A 178 21.08 9.85 5.37
CA GLY A 178 21.01 9.54 6.79
C GLY A 178 22.01 8.44 7.18
N ALA A 179 21.77 7.84 8.34
CA ALA A 179 22.57 6.71 8.78
C ALA A 179 22.28 5.45 7.94
N THR A 180 23.15 4.46 8.06
CA THR A 180 22.86 3.11 7.58
C THR A 180 21.60 2.56 8.24
N LEU A 181 20.91 1.64 7.57
CA LEU A 181 19.74 0.97 8.14
C LEU A 181 20.09 0.31 9.48
N TRP A 182 19.17 0.41 10.44
CA TRP A 182 19.28 -0.23 11.74
C TRP A 182 17.90 -0.60 12.30
N ARG A 183 17.84 -1.67 13.08
CA ARG A 183 16.62 -2.24 13.67
C ARG A 183 16.92 -2.74 15.07
N LYS A 184 16.13 -2.35 16.07
CA LYS A 184 16.30 -2.80 17.45
C LYS A 184 14.96 -3.15 18.07
N VAL A 185 14.84 -4.41 18.47
CA VAL A 185 13.71 -4.93 19.25
C VAL A 185 14.00 -4.72 20.73
N ASN A 186 12.97 -4.54 21.55
CA ASN A 186 13.11 -4.32 23.00
C ASN A 186 14.00 -3.11 23.35
N ASP A 187 13.95 -2.04 22.56
CA ASP A 187 14.70 -0.84 22.91
C ASP A 187 14.10 -0.22 24.18
N PRO A 188 14.86 -0.04 25.27
CA PRO A 188 14.36 0.60 26.50
C PRO A 188 13.86 2.03 26.30
N LYS A 189 14.13 2.65 25.14
CA LYS A 189 13.56 3.94 24.75
C LYS A 189 12.11 3.87 24.26
N LEU A 190 11.64 2.68 23.87
CA LEU A 190 10.28 2.44 23.41
C LEU A 190 9.44 1.77 24.50
N ALA A 191 8.13 1.84 24.33
CA ALA A 191 7.20 1.26 25.27
C ALA A 191 7.27 -0.30 25.20
N PRO A 192 7.27 -1.03 26.34
CA PRO A 192 7.42 -2.49 26.35
C PRO A 192 6.36 -3.23 25.52
N GLU A 193 5.17 -2.67 25.39
CA GLU A 193 4.08 -3.20 24.58
C GLU A 193 4.41 -3.28 23.08
N PHE A 194 5.41 -2.54 22.60
CA PHE A 194 5.86 -2.60 21.20
C PHE A 194 6.71 -3.84 20.94
N ALA A 195 7.20 -4.52 21.97
CA ALA A 195 8.06 -5.70 21.83
C ALA A 195 7.32 -7.00 21.45
N ARG A 196 6.14 -6.89 20.83
CA ARG A 196 5.35 -8.02 20.34
C ARG A 196 4.78 -7.73 18.98
N LEU A 197 4.49 -8.78 18.23
CA LEU A 197 3.72 -8.69 16.99
C LEU A 197 2.24 -8.98 17.27
N PRO A 198 1.32 -8.56 16.38
CA PRO A 198 -0.10 -8.80 16.60
C PRO A 198 -0.46 -10.29 16.55
N GLU A 199 -1.45 -10.67 17.34
CA GLU A 199 -1.90 -12.06 17.49
C GLU A 199 -2.94 -12.45 16.44
N GLN A 200 -3.18 -13.76 16.28
CA GLN A 200 -4.25 -14.27 15.43
C GLN A 200 -5.62 -13.68 15.81
N LEU A 201 -5.89 -13.54 17.11
CA LEU A 201 -7.16 -12.97 17.58
C LEU A 201 -7.33 -11.50 17.15
N ASP A 202 -6.23 -10.73 17.08
CA ASP A 202 -6.27 -9.33 16.66
C ASP A 202 -6.69 -9.24 15.18
N VAL A 203 -6.14 -10.13 14.34
CA VAL A 203 -6.48 -10.26 12.91
C VAL A 203 -7.92 -10.74 12.71
N ASP A 204 -8.33 -11.78 13.45
CA ASP A 204 -9.66 -12.38 13.33
C ASP A 204 -10.77 -11.37 13.66
N ILE A 205 -10.58 -10.58 14.73
CA ILE A 205 -11.54 -9.53 15.11
C ILE A 205 -11.57 -8.43 14.04
N THR A 206 -10.40 -7.99 13.57
CA THR A 206 -10.29 -6.96 12.53
C THR A 206 -11.03 -7.37 11.26
N LEU A 207 -10.79 -8.59 10.76
CA LEU A 207 -11.47 -9.14 9.58
C LEU A 207 -12.97 -9.41 9.80
N ASN A 208 -13.46 -9.36 11.04
CA ASN A 208 -14.87 -9.52 11.36
C ASN A 208 -15.65 -8.20 11.49
N CYS A 209 -14.98 -7.05 11.36
CA CYS A 209 -15.66 -5.77 11.25
C CYS A 209 -16.46 -5.71 9.93
N SER A 210 -17.72 -5.30 9.96
CA SER A 210 -18.59 -5.20 8.78
C SER A 210 -18.47 -3.89 8.03
N ASP A 211 -18.14 -2.83 8.76
CA ASP A 211 -18.13 -1.46 8.28
C ASP A 211 -16.71 -1.11 7.82
N TYR A 212 -16.58 -0.50 6.64
CA TYR A 212 -15.27 -0.11 6.14
C TYR A 212 -14.58 0.90 7.05
N ASP A 213 -15.30 1.98 7.36
CA ASP A 213 -14.86 3.02 8.28
C ASP A 213 -16.07 3.63 8.97
N ALA A 214 -15.84 4.35 10.08
CA ALA A 214 -16.88 5.00 10.86
C ALA A 214 -16.53 6.48 11.08
N TRP A 215 -17.56 7.32 11.19
CA TRP A 215 -17.38 8.71 11.60
C TRP A 215 -16.62 8.75 12.95
N PRO A 216 -15.62 9.65 13.12
CA PRO A 216 -15.30 10.83 12.32
C PRO A 216 -14.36 10.60 11.14
N TYR A 217 -14.17 9.36 10.68
CA TYR A 217 -13.27 9.00 9.58
C TYR A 217 -11.83 9.43 9.86
N SER A 218 -11.40 9.26 11.12
CA SER A 218 -10.07 9.58 11.60
C SER A 218 -9.55 8.50 12.55
N MET A 219 -8.36 8.70 13.11
CA MET A 219 -7.81 7.84 14.16
C MET A 219 -8.79 7.70 15.34
N GLY A 220 -8.94 6.49 15.87
CA GLY A 220 -9.82 6.22 17.00
C GLY A 220 -11.31 6.20 16.64
N ALA A 221 -11.65 5.92 15.37
CA ALA A 221 -13.03 5.71 14.92
C ALA A 221 -13.71 4.49 15.59
N GLY A 222 -12.93 3.65 16.28
CA GLY A 222 -13.43 2.57 17.12
C GLY A 222 -13.71 1.28 16.36
N ARG A 223 -14.24 0.27 17.07
CA ARG A 223 -14.39 -1.12 16.56
C ARG A 223 -15.39 -1.30 15.41
N ARG A 224 -16.11 -0.24 15.04
CA ARG A 224 -16.95 -0.20 13.82
C ARG A 224 -16.19 0.34 12.60
N SER A 225 -14.88 0.53 12.69
CA SER A 225 -14.06 0.90 11.55
C SER A 225 -13.06 -0.21 11.28
N PHE A 226 -13.28 -0.98 10.21
CA PHE A 226 -12.28 -1.93 9.72
C PHE A 226 -10.95 -1.21 9.45
N ARG A 227 -11.00 -0.03 8.81
CA ARG A 227 -9.83 0.78 8.51
C ARG A 227 -9.05 1.12 9.77
N ASP A 228 -9.70 1.61 10.82
CA ASP A 228 -9.04 2.05 12.06
C ASP A 228 -8.49 0.87 12.88
N LEU A 229 -9.18 -0.28 12.85
CA LEU A 229 -8.70 -1.54 13.40
C LEU A 229 -7.47 -2.05 12.65
N LEU A 230 -7.52 -2.08 11.31
CA LEU A 230 -6.42 -2.54 10.46
C LEU A 230 -5.18 -1.66 10.63
N GLU A 231 -5.37 -0.34 10.57
CA GLU A 231 -4.31 0.65 10.75
C GLU A 231 -3.71 0.58 12.16
N GLY A 232 -4.56 0.34 13.16
CA GLY A 232 -4.13 0.00 14.52
C GLY A 232 -4.18 1.15 15.51
N PHE A 233 -5.12 2.09 15.33
CA PHE A 233 -5.44 3.13 16.31
C PHE A 233 -6.53 2.74 17.30
N THR A 234 -7.23 1.62 17.02
CA THR A 234 -8.19 1.00 17.93
C THR A 234 -7.71 -0.39 18.29
N ASP A 235 -7.77 -0.75 19.57
CA ASP A 235 -7.53 -2.11 20.02
C ASP A 235 -8.63 -3.05 19.49
N PRO A 236 -8.29 -4.11 18.74
CA PRO A 236 -9.28 -5.11 18.35
C PRO A 236 -9.98 -5.77 19.54
N LYS A 237 -9.30 -5.94 20.68
CA LYS A 237 -9.79 -6.65 21.86
C LYS A 237 -10.60 -5.74 22.80
N ASP A 238 -10.17 -4.50 22.98
CA ASP A 238 -10.78 -3.55 23.91
C ASP A 238 -11.59 -2.46 23.20
N GLY A 239 -12.86 -2.31 23.59
CA GLY A 239 -13.85 -1.47 22.91
C GLY A 239 -13.91 -0.01 23.33
N ASP A 240 -12.97 0.46 24.16
CA ASP A 240 -12.98 1.85 24.60
C ASP A 240 -12.45 2.76 23.48
N SER A 241 -13.40 3.23 22.70
CA SER A 241 -13.28 4.46 21.92
C SER A 241 -12.63 5.53 22.79
N ILE A 242 -11.48 6.05 22.38
CA ILE A 242 -11.01 7.33 22.90
C ILE A 242 -12.12 8.34 22.56
N THR A 243 -12.91 8.73 23.56
CA THR A 243 -13.81 9.88 23.47
C THR A 243 -12.94 11.10 23.23
N LEU A 244 -12.75 11.47 21.97
CA LEU A 244 -12.27 12.80 21.63
C LEU A 244 -13.31 13.81 22.12
N PRO A 245 -12.93 14.88 22.84
CA PRO A 245 -13.87 15.89 23.26
C PRO A 245 -14.45 16.57 22.02
N LEU A 246 -15.76 16.39 21.80
CA LEU A 246 -16.53 17.16 20.82
C LEU A 246 -16.27 18.66 21.02
N PRO A 247 -16.06 19.46 19.96
CA PRO A 247 -16.09 20.91 20.08
C PRO A 247 -17.49 21.30 20.55
N SER A 248 -17.54 22.05 21.64
CA SER A 248 -18.77 22.52 22.27
C SER A 248 -19.72 23.19 21.26
N GLY A 249 -20.84 22.53 21.02
CA GLY A 249 -21.93 23.02 20.17
C GLY A 249 -23.21 22.22 20.37
N SER A 250 -23.91 22.52 21.47
CA SER A 250 -25.34 22.27 21.73
C SER A 250 -25.94 20.89 21.39
N ALA A 251 -26.18 20.05 22.40
CA ALA A 251 -27.52 19.54 22.76
C ALA A 251 -27.44 18.52 23.93
N SER A 252 -28.11 18.89 25.02
CA SER A 252 -28.83 18.09 26.03
C SER A 252 -28.40 16.65 26.39
N GLU A 253 -27.96 16.53 27.65
CA GLU A 253 -28.23 15.49 28.66
C GLU A 253 -28.55 14.05 28.20
N VAL A 254 -27.61 13.13 28.47
CA VAL A 254 -27.95 11.76 28.89
C VAL A 254 -27.15 11.45 30.17
N ASN A 255 -27.88 11.28 31.26
CA ASN A 255 -27.38 11.00 32.61
C ASN A 255 -27.33 9.46 32.79
N ILE A 256 -26.14 8.89 33.02
CA ILE A 256 -25.99 7.49 33.47
C ILE A 256 -25.05 7.46 34.68
N ASN A 257 -25.62 7.04 35.80
CA ASN A 257 -24.98 6.93 37.12
C ASN A 257 -23.86 5.87 37.15
N GLN A 258 -22.71 6.28 37.71
CA GLN A 258 -21.82 5.56 38.64
C GLN A 258 -21.41 4.10 38.35
N THR A 259 -20.14 3.91 38.01
CA THR A 259 -19.16 3.23 38.89
C THR A 259 -17.75 3.78 38.63
N ASN A 260 -17.13 4.35 39.67
CA ASN A 260 -15.77 4.88 39.66
C ASN A 260 -14.73 3.76 39.52
N THR A 261 -14.05 3.71 38.38
CA THR A 261 -12.73 3.09 38.28
C THR A 261 -11.80 4.05 37.55
N THR A 262 -11.21 5.00 38.28
CA THR A 262 -10.14 5.84 37.76
C THR A 262 -8.86 5.03 37.68
N VAL A 263 -8.53 4.50 36.50
CA VAL A 263 -7.18 4.00 36.21
C VAL A 263 -6.32 5.22 35.89
N SER A 264 -5.59 5.71 36.89
CA SER A 264 -4.56 6.73 36.66
C SER A 264 -3.32 6.05 36.08
N VAL A 265 -3.16 6.10 34.76
CA VAL A 265 -1.88 5.75 34.12
C VAL A 265 -1.00 7.00 34.20
N ALA A 266 0.01 6.98 35.07
CA ALA A 266 1.03 8.02 35.06
C ALA A 266 1.82 7.94 33.74
N PRO A 267 2.07 9.07 33.05
CA PRO A 267 2.84 9.04 31.81
C PRO A 267 4.29 8.71 32.13
N LEU A 268 4.82 7.64 31.53
CA LEU A 268 6.22 7.25 31.75
C LEU A 268 7.22 8.12 30.98
N ILE A 269 6.79 9.01 30.08
CA ILE A 269 7.67 9.97 29.38
C ILE A 269 6.87 11.26 29.08
N PRO A 270 7.34 12.47 29.42
CA PRO A 270 6.71 13.71 28.97
C PRO A 270 6.77 13.80 27.44
N GLY A 271 5.62 13.86 26.77
CA GLY A 271 5.53 14.08 25.31
C GLY A 271 5.03 12.88 24.49
N VAL A 272 4.88 11.69 25.08
CA VAL A 272 4.20 10.58 24.41
C VAL A 272 2.70 10.71 24.66
N LEU A 273 1.97 11.28 23.70
CA LEU A 273 0.51 11.08 23.63
C LEU A 273 0.28 9.56 23.58
N THR A 274 -0.61 9.05 24.43
CA THR A 274 -1.03 7.64 24.47
C THR A 274 -1.84 7.31 23.21
N VAL A 275 -1.16 7.26 22.06
CA VAL A 275 -1.70 6.82 20.80
C VAL A 275 -1.70 5.29 20.85
N PRO A 276 -2.87 4.62 20.82
CA PRO A 276 -2.93 3.17 20.77
C PRO A 276 -2.19 2.67 19.54
N VAL A 277 -1.44 1.57 19.70
CA VAL A 277 -0.68 0.94 18.61
C VAL A 277 -0.98 -0.55 18.58
N HIS A 278 -1.73 -0.94 17.56
CA HIS A 278 -2.14 -2.31 17.30
C HIS A 278 -1.85 -2.66 15.84
N MET A 279 -2.08 -3.90 15.43
CA MET A 279 -2.11 -4.30 14.01
C MET A 279 -0.94 -3.70 13.19
N HIS A 280 -1.22 -2.93 12.13
CA HIS A 280 -0.20 -2.25 11.31
C HIS A 280 0.74 -1.37 12.16
N ASN A 281 0.20 -0.45 12.97
CA ASN A 281 1.00 0.48 13.79
C ASN A 281 1.90 -0.25 14.79
N LEU A 282 1.46 -1.39 15.33
CA LEU A 282 2.27 -2.20 16.25
C LEU A 282 3.48 -2.83 15.53
N VAL A 283 3.32 -3.27 14.28
CA VAL A 283 4.44 -3.82 13.50
C VAL A 283 5.42 -2.72 13.08
N HIS A 284 4.93 -1.53 12.76
CA HIS A 284 5.78 -0.33 12.62
C HIS A 284 6.59 -0.05 13.89
N SER A 285 5.95 -0.17 15.05
CA SER A 285 6.56 0.11 16.35
C SER A 285 7.48 -1.01 16.86
N TYR A 286 7.39 -2.23 16.30
CA TYR A 286 8.11 -3.41 16.77
C TYR A 286 9.64 -3.27 16.73
N PHE A 287 10.13 -2.52 15.74
CA PHE A 287 11.53 -2.11 15.69
C PHE A 287 11.63 -0.63 16.01
N ASN A 288 12.45 -0.28 17.00
CA ASN A 288 13.10 1.02 16.93
C ASN A 288 14.10 0.98 15.77
N GLY A 289 14.16 2.01 14.93
CA GLY A 289 15.03 1.92 13.77
C GLY A 289 14.75 2.91 12.67
N SER A 290 15.39 2.67 11.52
CA SER A 290 15.12 3.39 10.27
C SER A 290 13.70 3.21 9.73
N TRP A 291 12.98 2.20 10.23
CA TRP A 291 11.61 1.83 9.91
C TRP A 291 10.55 2.53 10.77
N PHE A 292 10.93 3.05 11.95
CA PHE A 292 9.98 3.49 12.98
C PHE A 292 9.24 4.79 12.64
N ASP A 293 9.88 5.70 11.91
CA ASP A 293 9.30 6.98 11.54
C ASP A 293 8.31 6.82 10.38
N VAL A 294 7.09 7.34 10.53
CA VAL A 294 5.99 7.14 9.56
C VAL A 294 6.44 7.53 8.16
N ALA A 295 6.83 8.79 7.95
CA ALA A 295 7.12 9.30 6.61
C ALA A 295 8.28 8.55 5.93
N THR A 296 9.33 8.21 6.69
CA THR A 296 10.56 7.62 6.17
C THR A 296 10.67 6.10 6.29
N SER A 297 9.67 5.43 6.87
CA SER A 297 9.62 3.97 7.05
C SER A 297 9.95 3.16 5.78
N PRO A 298 9.59 3.57 4.53
CA PRO A 298 9.94 2.80 3.35
C PRO A 298 11.43 2.75 3.03
N ASN A 299 12.28 3.53 3.72
CA ASN A 299 13.73 3.37 3.61
C ASN A 299 14.16 1.95 3.98
N ASP A 300 13.44 1.29 4.89
CA ASP A 300 13.67 -0.11 5.21
C ASP A 300 12.83 -1.01 4.28
N PRO A 301 13.44 -1.91 3.48
CA PRO A 301 12.72 -2.80 2.56
C PRO A 301 11.67 -3.71 3.20
N ILE A 302 11.72 -3.92 4.52
CA ILE A 302 10.67 -4.63 5.24
C ILE A 302 9.29 -3.97 5.07
N PHE A 303 9.25 -2.67 4.68
CA PHE A 303 8.05 -1.93 4.31
C PHE A 303 7.14 -2.67 3.36
N PHE A 304 7.70 -3.08 2.24
CA PHE A 304 6.89 -3.62 1.18
C PHE A 304 6.34 -4.99 1.58
N LEU A 305 7.10 -5.80 2.32
CA LEU A 305 6.58 -7.07 2.85
C LEU A 305 5.44 -6.84 3.87
N HIS A 306 5.60 -5.84 4.75
CA HIS A 306 4.58 -5.49 5.74
C HIS A 306 3.30 -4.97 5.08
N HIS A 307 3.41 -3.97 4.19
CA HIS A 307 2.25 -3.35 3.55
C HIS A 307 1.58 -4.24 2.51
N THR A 308 2.30 -5.18 1.91
CA THR A 308 1.69 -6.23 1.08
C THR A 308 0.85 -7.17 1.94
N PHE A 309 1.24 -7.46 3.19
CA PHE A 309 0.39 -8.22 4.12
C PHE A 309 -0.82 -7.40 4.59
N VAL A 310 -0.66 -6.11 4.85
CA VAL A 310 -1.79 -5.21 5.17
C VAL A 310 -2.78 -5.15 4.01
N ASP A 311 -2.30 -5.09 2.77
CA ASP A 311 -3.14 -5.16 1.58
C ASP A 311 -3.84 -6.53 1.44
N LYS A 312 -3.17 -7.63 1.79
CA LYS A 312 -3.81 -8.95 1.90
C LYS A 312 -4.97 -8.92 2.89
N LEU A 313 -4.79 -8.38 4.08
CA LEU A 313 -5.87 -8.28 5.08
C LEU A 313 -7.03 -7.42 4.56
N PHE A 314 -6.73 -6.32 3.87
CA PHE A 314 -7.73 -5.51 3.19
C PHE A 314 -8.49 -6.31 2.12
N GLU A 315 -7.79 -7.09 1.30
CA GLU A 315 -8.42 -7.94 0.29
C GLU A 315 -9.31 -9.02 0.90
N LEU A 316 -8.86 -9.68 1.98
CA LEU A 316 -9.67 -10.64 2.72
C LEU A 316 -10.97 -10.01 3.23
N TRP A 317 -10.89 -8.77 3.74
CA TRP A 317 -12.05 -8.02 4.17
C TRP A 317 -13.00 -7.66 3.01
N ILE A 318 -12.47 -7.18 1.87
CA ILE A 318 -13.25 -6.88 0.65
C ILE A 318 -14.02 -8.13 0.20
N ARG A 319 -13.35 -9.29 0.12
CA ARG A 319 -13.97 -10.54 -0.35
C ARG A 319 -15.03 -11.08 0.60
N LYS A 320 -14.78 -10.97 1.91
CA LYS A 320 -15.70 -11.43 2.95
C LYS A 320 -16.96 -10.56 3.00
N ASN A 321 -16.80 -9.24 3.03
CA ASN A 321 -17.91 -8.31 3.24
C ASN A 321 -18.60 -7.88 1.94
N ARG A 322 -17.92 -7.98 0.79
CA ARG A 322 -18.41 -7.54 -0.53
C ARG A 322 -19.04 -6.15 -0.44
N PRO A 323 -18.27 -5.16 0.06
CA PRO A 323 -18.82 -3.85 0.35
C PRO A 323 -19.34 -3.19 -0.93
N SER A 324 -20.42 -2.42 -0.81
CA SER A 324 -20.81 -1.56 -1.93
C SER A 324 -19.92 -0.30 -1.94
N PRO A 325 -19.71 0.33 -3.10
CA PRO A 325 -18.91 1.56 -3.21
C PRO A 325 -19.39 2.69 -2.28
N GLU A 326 -20.67 2.67 -1.88
CA GLU A 326 -21.27 3.64 -0.97
C GLU A 326 -20.77 3.55 0.47
N GLN A 327 -20.17 2.42 0.88
CA GLN A 327 -19.56 2.31 2.21
C GLN A 327 -18.27 3.13 2.33
N TYR A 328 -17.65 3.50 1.20
CA TYR A 328 -16.51 4.40 1.22
C TYR A 328 -16.99 5.85 1.43
N PRO A 329 -16.50 6.58 2.45
CA PRO A 329 -16.98 7.92 2.75
C PRO A 329 -16.57 8.94 1.68
N LYS A 330 -17.55 9.75 1.26
CA LYS A 330 -17.38 10.74 0.17
C LYS A 330 -17.03 12.13 0.70
N THR A 331 -17.49 12.46 1.90
CA THR A 331 -17.37 13.79 2.53
C THR A 331 -17.04 13.65 4.01
N ASN A 332 -16.69 14.76 4.66
CA ASN A 332 -16.32 14.82 6.08
C ASN A 332 -15.12 13.94 6.46
N CYS A 333 -14.28 13.59 5.48
CA CYS A 333 -13.01 12.92 5.69
C CYS A 333 -11.89 13.96 5.85
N PRO A 334 -10.75 13.60 6.47
CA PRO A 334 -9.54 14.38 6.35
C PRO A 334 -9.16 14.61 4.87
N PRO A 335 -8.48 15.73 4.53
CA PRO A 335 -8.08 16.02 3.15
C PRO A 335 -7.34 14.85 2.51
N GLY A 336 -7.74 14.43 1.30
CA GLY A 336 -7.12 13.30 0.59
C GLY A 336 -7.79 11.94 0.79
N HIS A 337 -8.62 11.77 1.81
CA HIS A 337 -9.15 10.45 2.17
C HIS A 337 -10.53 10.12 1.60
N GLY A 338 -11.24 11.08 1.01
CA GLY A 338 -12.57 10.84 0.43
C GLY A 338 -12.52 9.92 -0.79
N ALA A 339 -13.64 9.26 -1.10
CA ALA A 339 -13.74 8.27 -2.20
C ALA A 339 -13.13 8.77 -3.53
N TYR A 340 -13.42 10.02 -3.90
CA TYR A 340 -12.99 10.63 -5.15
C TYR A 340 -11.81 11.59 -4.98
N SER A 341 -11.18 11.61 -3.81
CA SER A 341 -9.94 12.35 -3.59
C SER A 341 -8.81 11.66 -4.34
N ALA A 342 -7.94 12.46 -4.98
CA ALA A 342 -6.76 11.96 -5.64
C ALA A 342 -5.78 11.37 -4.63
N LEU A 343 -5.18 10.22 -4.97
CA LEU A 343 -4.09 9.64 -4.19
C LEU A 343 -2.82 10.45 -4.43
N VAL A 344 -2.42 11.24 -3.43
CA VAL A 344 -1.23 12.11 -3.52
C VAL A 344 0.03 11.29 -3.24
N PRO A 345 1.11 11.36 -4.04
CA PRO A 345 1.32 12.18 -5.24
C PRO A 345 1.31 11.36 -6.55
N PHE A 346 0.50 10.31 -6.66
CA PHE A 346 0.55 9.40 -7.81
C PHE A 346 0.20 10.09 -9.14
N ILE A 347 0.96 9.74 -10.17
CA ILE A 347 0.74 10.13 -11.56
C ILE A 347 0.76 8.86 -12.43
N PRO A 348 -0.26 8.60 -13.27
CA PRO A 348 -1.44 9.42 -13.53
C PRO A 348 -2.35 9.57 -12.30
N VAL A 349 -3.14 10.65 -12.28
CA VAL A 349 -4.07 10.92 -11.19
C VAL A 349 -5.08 9.80 -11.11
N THR A 350 -5.16 9.19 -9.93
CA THR A 350 -6.08 8.12 -9.55
C THR A 350 -6.69 8.44 -8.20
N THR A 351 -7.78 7.79 -7.84
CA THR A 351 -8.55 8.10 -6.62
C THR A 351 -8.69 6.89 -5.70
N ASN A 352 -9.09 7.12 -4.44
CA ASN A 352 -9.29 6.04 -3.48
C ASN A 352 -10.26 4.96 -3.99
N ILE A 353 -11.37 5.37 -4.63
CA ILE A 353 -12.40 4.44 -5.09
C ILE A 353 -11.90 3.48 -6.18
N ASP A 354 -10.87 3.86 -6.93
CA ASP A 354 -10.27 3.00 -7.97
C ASP A 354 -9.58 1.77 -7.37
N TYR A 355 -9.16 1.85 -6.10
CA TYR A 355 -8.49 0.77 -5.37
C TYR A 355 -9.37 0.11 -4.30
N PHE A 356 -10.59 0.63 -4.09
CA PHE A 356 -11.61 0.02 -3.23
C PHE A 356 -12.41 -1.06 -4.00
N VAL A 357 -11.68 -2.02 -4.55
CA VAL A 357 -12.20 -3.09 -5.42
C VAL A 357 -11.54 -4.42 -5.07
N ASP A 358 -12.09 -5.52 -5.56
CA ASP A 358 -11.46 -6.84 -5.47
C ASP A 358 -10.12 -6.84 -6.24
N SER A 359 -9.04 -7.31 -5.61
CA SER A 359 -7.67 -7.26 -6.15
C SER A 359 -7.55 -7.88 -7.54
N ARG A 360 -8.40 -8.86 -7.86
CA ARG A 360 -8.39 -9.55 -9.17
C ARG A 360 -8.72 -8.62 -10.31
N SER A 361 -9.53 -7.59 -10.05
CA SER A 361 -9.82 -6.54 -11.02
C SER A 361 -8.63 -5.63 -11.30
N LEU A 362 -7.67 -5.58 -10.36
CA LEU A 362 -6.40 -4.86 -10.47
C LEU A 362 -5.26 -5.77 -11.02
N GLY A 363 -5.56 -7.03 -11.33
CA GLY A 363 -4.61 -7.95 -11.95
C GLY A 363 -3.74 -8.77 -10.99
N TYR A 364 -4.11 -8.89 -9.71
CA TYR A 364 -3.34 -9.67 -8.73
C TYR A 364 -4.18 -10.43 -7.69
N ASP A 365 -3.62 -11.47 -7.09
CA ASP A 365 -4.18 -12.23 -5.96
C ASP A 365 -3.16 -12.56 -4.89
N TYR A 366 -3.67 -12.96 -3.73
CA TYR A 366 -2.94 -13.69 -2.71
C TYR A 366 -3.16 -15.20 -2.85
N ASP A 367 -2.11 -15.96 -2.54
CA ASP A 367 -2.02 -17.41 -2.65
C ASP A 367 -3.01 -18.20 -1.78
N ASN A 368 -3.57 -17.58 -0.74
CA ASN A 368 -4.58 -18.19 0.13
C ASN A 368 -5.54 -17.15 0.75
N TYR A 369 -6.74 -17.61 1.13
CA TYR A 369 -7.82 -16.80 1.72
C TYR A 369 -7.79 -16.75 3.25
N LEU A 370 -6.72 -17.21 3.91
CA LEU A 370 -6.64 -17.32 5.37
C LEU A 370 -5.42 -16.55 5.88
N ALA A 371 -5.61 -15.62 6.81
CA ALA A 371 -4.49 -15.00 7.53
C ALA A 371 -3.96 -15.97 8.60
N GLY A 372 -2.64 -16.11 8.73
CA GLY A 372 -2.00 -16.95 9.76
C GLY A 372 -2.04 -18.46 9.52
N LYS A 373 -2.54 -18.94 8.37
CA LYS A 373 -2.39 -20.34 7.93
C LYS A 373 -1.53 -20.40 6.67
N THR A 374 -0.21 -20.47 6.84
CA THR A 374 0.70 -20.92 5.79
C THR A 374 0.22 -22.29 5.32
N LEU A 375 -0.35 -22.39 4.12
CA LEU A 375 -0.65 -23.69 3.51
C LEU A 375 0.68 -24.36 3.16
N VAL A 376 1.21 -25.16 4.07
CA VAL A 376 2.05 -26.30 3.68
C VAL A 376 1.10 -27.26 2.96
N VAL A 377 1.23 -27.37 1.64
CA VAL A 377 0.65 -28.48 0.89
C VAL A 377 1.25 -29.77 1.47
N PRO A 378 0.47 -30.69 2.06
CA PRO A 378 0.95 -32.04 2.25
C PRO A 378 1.02 -32.67 0.87
N ASP A 379 2.20 -33.16 0.50
CA ASP A 379 2.36 -34.05 -0.64
C ASP A 379 1.44 -35.27 -0.48
N GLU A 380 0.87 -35.66 -1.63
CA GLU A 380 0.24 -36.93 -1.99
C GLU A 380 -0.93 -37.49 -1.14
N GLY A 381 -2.12 -37.45 -1.78
CA GLY A 381 -2.81 -38.70 -2.09
C GLY A 381 -3.99 -39.11 -1.19
N VAL A 382 -5.17 -38.49 -1.37
CA VAL A 382 -6.47 -39.19 -1.20
C VAL A 382 -7.52 -38.55 -2.12
N GLN A 383 -7.96 -39.28 -3.15
CA GLN A 383 -9.23 -39.03 -3.86
C GLN A 383 -10.38 -39.66 -3.06
N PRO A 384 -11.55 -39.01 -2.97
CA PRO A 384 -12.80 -39.74 -2.74
C PRO A 384 -13.80 -39.52 -3.88
N ASN A 385 -13.89 -40.57 -4.70
CA ASN A 385 -15.05 -41.20 -5.31
C ASN A 385 -16.28 -40.38 -5.78
N LEU A 386 -16.60 -40.67 -7.04
CA LEU A 386 -17.88 -40.50 -7.73
C LEU A 386 -19.09 -40.92 -6.89
N ALA A 387 -20.15 -40.12 -7.00
CA ALA A 387 -21.53 -40.62 -6.94
C ALA A 387 -22.36 -39.99 -8.06
N SER A 388 -22.89 -40.86 -8.91
CA SER A 388 -23.83 -40.62 -9.99
C SER A 388 -25.26 -40.36 -9.48
N SER A 389 -26.01 -39.44 -10.10
CA SER A 389 -27.48 -39.58 -10.20
C SER A 389 -28.08 -38.82 -11.39
N SER A 390 -28.38 -39.60 -12.43
CA SER A 390 -29.52 -39.59 -13.36
C SER A 390 -30.53 -38.42 -13.38
N THR A 391 -30.64 -37.83 -14.58
CA THR A 391 -31.85 -37.53 -15.41
C THR A 391 -33.18 -37.12 -14.77
N SER A 392 -33.72 -35.98 -15.22
CA SER A 392 -35.00 -35.95 -15.97
C SER A 392 -35.20 -34.63 -16.71
N ALA A 393 -35.57 -34.74 -17.98
CA ALA A 393 -36.00 -33.66 -18.86
C ALA A 393 -37.52 -33.67 -18.97
N THR A 394 -38.15 -32.49 -18.97
CA THR A 394 -39.50 -32.31 -19.52
C THR A 394 -39.65 -30.93 -20.18
N ASN A 395 -39.70 -30.98 -21.51
CA ASN A 395 -40.52 -30.24 -22.46
C ASN A 395 -41.02 -28.82 -22.12
N MET A 396 -40.57 -27.84 -22.89
CA MET A 396 -41.28 -26.57 -23.10
C MET A 396 -41.48 -26.31 -24.61
N ARG A 397 -42.66 -25.78 -24.90
CA ARG A 397 -43.40 -25.79 -26.17
C ARG A 397 -42.97 -24.63 -27.08
N VAL A 398 -42.82 -24.90 -28.37
CA VAL A 398 -42.54 -23.94 -29.45
C VAL A 398 -43.76 -23.04 -29.76
N ARG A 399 -43.54 -21.73 -29.95
CA ARG A 399 -44.35 -20.87 -30.83
C ARG A 399 -43.45 -19.87 -31.57
N ASN A 400 -43.67 -19.78 -32.89
CA ASN A 400 -42.90 -19.01 -33.87
C ASN A 400 -43.29 -17.51 -33.92
N ALA A 401 -42.27 -16.66 -34.12
CA ALA A 401 -42.11 -15.55 -35.09
C ALA A 401 -43.14 -14.38 -35.17
N PRO A 402 -42.75 -13.14 -35.58
CA PRO A 402 -41.70 -12.84 -36.58
C PRO A 402 -40.62 -11.80 -36.20
N VAL A 403 -39.40 -12.14 -36.62
CA VAL A 403 -38.15 -11.38 -36.55
C VAL A 403 -37.80 -10.94 -37.96
N ILE A 404 -37.98 -9.66 -38.32
CA ILE A 404 -37.29 -9.05 -39.48
C ILE A 404 -36.86 -7.59 -39.20
N ALA A 405 -37.50 -6.84 -38.29
CA ALA A 405 -37.14 -5.44 -38.05
C ALA A 405 -35.90 -5.24 -37.12
N SER A 406 -35.59 -6.18 -36.23
CA SER A 406 -34.50 -6.01 -35.24
C SER A 406 -33.10 -6.25 -35.80
N VAL A 407 -32.96 -7.03 -36.87
CA VAL A 407 -31.66 -7.46 -37.39
C VAL A 407 -30.93 -6.32 -38.11
N VAL A 408 -31.69 -5.44 -38.79
CA VAL A 408 -31.12 -4.32 -39.55
C VAL A 408 -30.60 -3.22 -38.63
N LEU A 409 -31.28 -2.95 -37.50
CA LEU A 409 -30.86 -1.93 -36.54
C LEU A 409 -29.60 -2.36 -35.76
N SER A 410 -29.50 -3.64 -35.41
CA SER A 410 -28.32 -4.20 -34.75
C SER A 410 -27.09 -4.19 -35.66
N ALA A 411 -27.25 -4.44 -36.97
CA ALA A 411 -26.14 -4.39 -37.92
C ALA A 411 -25.55 -2.97 -38.09
N LEU A 412 -26.41 -1.95 -38.11
CA LEU A 412 -25.96 -0.56 -38.20
C LEU A 412 -25.23 -0.10 -36.93
N LEU A 413 -25.74 -0.45 -35.74
CA LEU A 413 -25.06 -0.14 -34.47
C LEU A 413 -23.71 -0.84 -34.34
N LEU A 414 -23.60 -2.09 -34.81
CA LEU A 414 -22.33 -2.82 -34.81
C LEU A 414 -21.29 -2.18 -35.74
N SER A 415 -21.72 -1.71 -36.92
CA SER A 415 -20.82 -1.03 -37.87
C SER A 415 -20.25 0.26 -37.31
N SER A 416 -21.05 1.05 -36.59
CA SER A 416 -20.61 2.28 -35.93
C SER A 416 -19.62 2.00 -34.79
N LEU A 417 -19.84 0.92 -34.02
CA LEU A 417 -18.95 0.53 -32.94
C LEU A 417 -17.57 0.09 -33.45
N ILE A 418 -17.53 -0.64 -34.57
CA ILE A 418 -16.28 -1.10 -35.19
C ILE A 418 -15.44 0.10 -35.65
N VAL A 419 -16.05 1.11 -36.26
CA VAL A 419 -15.33 2.32 -36.70
C VAL A 419 -14.73 3.07 -35.51
N ILE A 420 -15.46 3.18 -34.39
CA ILE A 420 -14.97 3.81 -33.16
C ILE A 420 -13.77 3.05 -32.59
N ILE A 421 -13.84 1.71 -32.56
CA ILE A 421 -12.73 0.87 -32.08
C ILE A 421 -11.48 1.04 -32.96
N ILE A 422 -11.65 1.09 -34.29
CA ILE A 422 -10.53 1.31 -35.23
C ILE A 422 -9.89 2.68 -35.00
N LEU A 423 -10.70 3.73 -34.78
CA LEU A 423 -10.19 5.07 -34.50
C LEU A 423 -9.44 5.14 -33.17
N LEU A 424 -9.96 4.50 -32.12
CA LEU A 424 -9.29 4.39 -30.82
C LEU A 424 -7.96 3.62 -30.92
N ALA A 425 -7.95 2.50 -31.65
CA ALA A 425 -6.73 1.72 -31.88
C ALA A 425 -5.68 2.51 -32.69
N SER A 426 -6.11 3.31 -33.67
CA SER A 426 -5.23 4.19 -34.42
C SER A 426 -4.63 5.29 -33.55
N LEU A 427 -5.41 5.88 -32.64
CA LEU A 427 -4.94 6.90 -31.68
C LEU A 427 -3.94 6.32 -30.68
N VAL A 428 -4.17 5.09 -30.19
CA VAL A 428 -3.22 4.38 -29.31
C VAL A 428 -1.91 4.10 -30.04
N ARG A 429 -1.97 3.63 -31.30
CA ARG A 429 -0.76 3.42 -32.13
C ARG A 429 0.01 4.71 -32.38
N GLN A 430 -0.68 5.82 -32.62
CA GLN A 430 -0.04 7.12 -32.83
C GLN A 430 0.64 7.66 -31.56
N ARG A 431 0.16 7.28 -30.37
CA ARG A 431 0.76 7.61 -29.08
C ARG A 431 2.01 6.77 -28.77
N GLN A 432 2.08 5.55 -29.30
CA GLN A 432 3.18 4.60 -29.05
C GLN A 432 4.42 4.83 -29.94
N SER A 433 4.34 5.65 -31.00
CA SER A 433 5.47 5.85 -31.94
C SER A 433 6.45 6.96 -31.55
N ARG A 434 6.50 7.38 -30.28
CA ARG A 434 7.50 8.35 -29.78
C ARG A 434 8.30 7.78 -28.62
N TYR A 435 9.07 6.74 -28.89
CA TYR A 435 10.14 6.32 -28.00
C TYR A 435 11.36 5.96 -28.84
N ILE A 436 12.43 6.74 -28.70
CA ILE A 436 13.74 6.44 -29.26
C ILE A 436 14.62 6.04 -28.08
N PRO A 437 15.17 4.83 -28.04
CA PRO A 437 16.13 4.44 -27.01
C PRO A 437 17.44 5.22 -27.20
N ILE A 438 17.98 5.75 -26.11
CA ILE A 438 19.35 6.28 -26.05
C ILE A 438 20.13 5.35 -25.11
N ASP A 439 21.26 4.85 -25.57
CA ASP A 439 22.19 4.06 -24.77
C ASP A 439 22.86 4.93 -23.69
N SER A 440 22.93 4.43 -22.46
CA SER A 440 23.75 5.02 -21.38
C SER A 440 24.09 3.98 -20.30
N PRO A 441 25.24 4.12 -19.59
CA PRO A 441 25.99 2.99 -19.06
C PRO A 441 25.66 2.65 -17.60
N HIS A 442 25.75 1.35 -17.32
CA HIS A 442 26.02 0.68 -16.05
C HIS A 442 25.77 1.45 -14.73
N SER A 443 24.66 1.11 -14.06
CA SER A 443 24.64 0.98 -12.60
C SER A 443 24.32 -0.47 -12.24
N THR A 444 25.01 -0.99 -11.22
CA THR A 444 25.12 -2.40 -10.87
C THR A 444 23.84 -3.03 -10.30
N ASP A 445 23.55 -4.24 -10.77
CA ASP A 445 22.36 -5.10 -10.56
C ASP A 445 22.10 -5.61 -9.12
N HIS A 446 22.56 -4.92 -8.07
CA HIS A 446 22.45 -5.42 -6.69
C HIS A 446 20.99 -5.49 -6.17
N HIS A 447 20.11 -4.62 -6.67
CA HIS A 447 18.72 -4.54 -6.23
C HIS A 447 17.89 -5.77 -6.61
N LEU A 448 18.09 -6.30 -7.83
CA LEU A 448 17.35 -7.47 -8.33
C LEU A 448 17.79 -8.77 -7.65
N ALA A 449 19.09 -8.90 -7.33
CA ALA A 449 19.63 -10.09 -6.69
C ALA A 449 19.06 -10.35 -5.29
N ALA A 450 18.72 -9.30 -4.54
CA ALA A 450 18.12 -9.42 -3.21
C ALA A 450 16.64 -9.86 -3.26
N MET A 451 15.95 -9.66 -4.39
CA MET A 451 14.54 -10.06 -4.53
C MET A 451 14.40 -11.54 -4.90
N ASP A 452 15.34 -12.09 -5.67
CA ASP A 452 15.36 -13.50 -6.07
C ASP A 452 15.54 -14.46 -4.87
N THR A 453 16.07 -13.97 -3.75
CA THR A 453 16.21 -14.78 -2.53
C THR A 453 14.88 -14.97 -1.78
N TRP A 454 13.89 -14.10 -2.01
CA TRP A 454 12.65 -14.06 -1.24
C TRP A 454 11.68 -15.20 -1.58
N GLU A 455 11.74 -15.77 -2.78
CA GLU A 455 10.84 -16.85 -3.23
C GLU A 455 10.97 -18.17 -2.44
N ARG A 456 12.04 -18.35 -1.64
CA ARG A 456 12.39 -19.64 -1.02
C ARG A 456 11.98 -19.78 0.46
N ALA A 457 11.43 -18.73 1.07
CA ALA A 457 11.13 -18.71 2.51
C ALA A 457 9.66 -19.03 2.81
N LYS A 458 9.40 -19.97 3.75
CA LYS A 458 8.03 -20.41 4.11
C LYS A 458 7.11 -19.31 4.67
N TYR A 459 7.66 -18.17 5.07
CA TYR A 459 6.92 -17.05 5.67
C TYR A 459 6.73 -15.87 4.70
N ILE A 460 7.23 -16.02 3.47
CA ILE A 460 7.17 -15.04 2.39
C ILE A 460 6.48 -15.74 1.23
N LEU A 461 5.26 -15.30 0.92
CA LEU A 461 4.44 -15.93 -0.11
C LEU A 461 4.20 -14.92 -1.24
N PRO A 462 4.43 -15.31 -2.51
CA PRO A 462 4.32 -14.39 -3.63
C PRO A 462 2.85 -14.06 -3.92
N ILE A 463 2.60 -12.81 -4.30
CA ILE A 463 1.37 -12.43 -4.98
C ILE A 463 1.29 -13.16 -6.33
N ARG A 464 0.09 -13.58 -6.74
CA ARG A 464 -0.16 -14.18 -8.05
C ARG A 464 -0.71 -13.14 -9.00
N ARG A 465 -0.09 -12.96 -10.17
CA ARG A 465 -0.65 -12.10 -11.23
C ARG A 465 -1.81 -12.80 -11.94
N TYR A 466 -2.91 -12.08 -12.13
CA TYR A 466 -3.97 -12.49 -13.04
C TYR A 466 -3.62 -12.10 -14.46
N ARG A 467 -3.72 -13.07 -15.35
CA ARG A 467 -3.67 -12.79 -16.78
C ARG A 467 -4.96 -12.10 -17.19
N THR A 468 -4.92 -10.80 -17.46
CA THR A 468 -6.02 -10.09 -18.14
C THR A 468 -6.02 -10.46 -19.63
N SER A 469 -6.28 -11.73 -19.94
CA SER A 469 -6.56 -12.16 -21.31
C SER A 469 -8.01 -11.83 -21.67
N VAL A 470 -8.28 -10.56 -21.98
CA VAL A 470 -9.32 -10.27 -22.97
C VAL A 470 -8.69 -10.48 -24.35
N SER A 471 -8.44 -11.75 -24.69
CA SER A 471 -8.40 -12.26 -26.06
C SER A 471 -8.00 -13.73 -26.03
N GLU A 472 -8.71 -14.52 -26.82
CA GLU A 472 -8.39 -15.87 -27.31
C GLU A 472 -9.01 -17.11 -26.63
N GLU A 473 -9.31 -17.14 -25.32
CA GLU A 473 -9.88 -18.40 -24.75
C GLU A 473 -11.42 -18.50 -24.84
N ASN A 474 -12.13 -17.36 -24.85
CA ASN A 474 -13.59 -17.33 -25.04
C ASN A 474 -14.03 -17.32 -26.52
N ALA A 475 -13.09 -17.29 -27.48
CA ALA A 475 -13.40 -17.31 -28.92
C ALA A 475 -13.49 -18.73 -29.50
N ARG A 476 -13.16 -19.79 -28.73
CA ARG A 476 -13.17 -21.18 -29.22
C ARG A 476 -14.37 -22.01 -28.75
N LEU A 477 -15.30 -21.45 -27.96
CA LEU A 477 -16.48 -22.16 -27.46
C LEU A 477 -17.81 -21.80 -28.16
N LEU A 478 -17.78 -21.05 -29.26
CA LEU A 478 -18.95 -20.80 -30.10
C LEU A 478 -18.64 -21.10 -31.57
N SER A 479 -18.32 -22.37 -31.83
CA SER A 479 -18.39 -22.98 -33.16
C SER A 479 -19.48 -24.05 -33.10
N PRO A 480 -20.66 -23.85 -33.70
CA PRO A 480 -21.56 -24.95 -34.00
C PRO A 480 -21.00 -25.67 -35.23
N THR A 481 -20.57 -26.90 -35.00
CA THR A 481 -20.50 -27.91 -36.06
C THR A 481 -21.92 -28.25 -36.52
N LYS A 482 -22.05 -28.31 -37.85
CA LYS A 482 -23.22 -28.68 -38.69
C LYS A 482 -24.28 -27.62 -38.94
#